data_AF-A2SHD5-F1
#
_entry.id   AF-A2SHD5-F1
#
_cell.length_a   1.000
_cell.length_b   1.000
_cell.length_c   1.000
_cell.angle_alpha   90.00
_cell.angle_beta   90.00
_cell.angle_gamma   90.00
#
_symmetry.space_group_name_H-M   'P 1'
#
loop_
_entity.id
_entity.type
_entity.pdbx_description
1 polymer ?
#
loop_
_entity_poly.entity_id
_entity_poly.type
_entity_poly.pdbx_seq_one_letter_code
_entity_poly.pdbx_strand_id
1 'polypeptide(L)'
;MHPDLPCAGEQALELRSQALTLLQECDPLAKASAARALLARRDALALDTTAMLQPAGPLPGRPARPLLLPALRVPQRSMASPEGRASLLHAIAHIEFNAIKYV
;
A
#
# COMPACT_ATOMS: atom_id res chain seq x y z
N MET A 1 -2.88 2.92 -37.55
CA MET A 1 -2.19 3.55 -36.41
C MET A 1 -2.56 2.76 -35.17
N HIS A 2 -1.96 1.57 -35.02
CA HIS A 2 -2.08 0.77 -33.81
C HIS A 2 -1.01 1.29 -32.84
N PRO A 3 -1.34 1.63 -31.59
CA PRO A 3 -0.31 1.78 -30.58
C PRO A 3 0.21 0.37 -30.27
N ASP A 4 1.50 0.17 -30.45
CA ASP A 4 2.20 -1.02 -30.00
C ASP A 4 1.87 -1.25 -28.52
N LEU A 5 1.19 -2.36 -28.23
CA LEU A 5 1.13 -2.84 -26.85
C LEU A 5 2.57 -3.21 -26.47
N PRO A 6 3.17 -2.58 -25.45
CA PRO A 6 4.45 -3.04 -24.96
C PRO A 6 4.30 -4.51 -24.56
N CYS A 7 5.16 -5.34 -25.14
CA CYS A 7 5.23 -6.77 -24.86
C CYS A 7 5.33 -6.94 -23.34
N ALA A 8 4.63 -7.91 -22.74
CA ALA A 8 4.53 -8.09 -21.29
C ALA A 8 5.89 -8.13 -20.55
N GLY A 9 7.00 -8.32 -21.27
CA GLY A 9 8.38 -8.22 -20.77
C GLY A 9 8.90 -6.81 -20.49
N GLU A 10 8.44 -5.75 -21.18
CA GLU A 10 8.85 -4.35 -20.91
C GLU A 10 8.10 -3.76 -19.72
N GLN A 11 6.84 -4.16 -19.53
CA GLN A 11 6.02 -3.79 -18.37
C GLN A 11 6.63 -4.32 -17.06
N ALA A 12 7.38 -5.42 -17.10
CA ALA A 12 8.08 -5.99 -15.95
C ALA A 12 9.32 -5.17 -15.52
N LEU A 13 9.82 -4.26 -16.36
CA LEU A 13 11.02 -3.43 -16.10
C LEU A 13 10.70 -1.94 -15.94
N GLU A 14 9.44 -1.53 -16.12
CA GLU A 14 9.02 -0.14 -15.98
C GLU A 14 8.64 0.19 -14.53
N LEU A 15 9.10 1.33 -14.04
CA LEU A 15 9.05 1.73 -12.63
C LEU A 15 7.61 1.94 -12.14
N ARG A 16 6.76 2.65 -12.90
CA ARG A 16 5.39 2.98 -12.49
C ARG A 16 4.47 1.77 -12.50
N SER A 17 4.64 0.86 -13.45
CA SER A 17 3.99 -0.44 -13.57
C SER A 17 4.27 -1.31 -12.34
N GLN A 18 5.55 -1.42 -11.96
CA GLN A 18 5.94 -2.13 -10.74
C GLN A 18 5.38 -1.44 -9.49
N ALA A 19 5.49 -0.11 -9.40
CA ALA A 19 4.94 0.65 -8.28
C ALA A 19 3.41 0.45 -8.14
N LEU A 20 2.67 0.40 -9.26
CA LEU A 20 1.25 0.12 -9.27
C LEU A 20 0.95 -1.29 -8.73
N THR A 21 1.73 -2.29 -9.16
CA THR A 21 1.60 -3.67 -8.65
C THR A 21 1.83 -3.72 -7.14
N LEU A 22 2.87 -3.06 -6.64
CA LEU A 22 3.15 -3.00 -5.20
C LEU A 22 2.10 -2.23 -4.41
N LEU A 23 1.50 -1.20 -5.01
CA LEU A 23 0.42 -0.44 -4.38
C LEU A 23 -0.81 -1.33 -4.11
N GLN A 24 -1.01 -2.35 -4.94
CA GLN A 24 -2.07 -3.36 -4.80
C GLN A 24 -1.76 -4.49 -3.79
N GLU A 25 -0.53 -4.59 -3.28
CA GLU A 25 -0.18 -5.58 -2.25
C GLU A 25 -1.02 -5.37 -0.97
N CYS A 26 -1.50 -6.45 -0.36
CA CYS A 26 -2.35 -6.41 0.82
C CYS A 26 -1.58 -6.70 2.10
N ASP A 27 -0.46 -7.43 2.04
CA ASP A 27 0.45 -7.60 3.16
C ASP A 27 1.35 -6.36 3.30
N PRO A 28 1.25 -5.58 4.40
CA PRO A 28 2.06 -4.39 4.60
C PRO A 28 3.55 -4.67 4.68
N LEU A 29 3.96 -5.82 5.22
CA LEU A 29 5.39 -6.15 5.32
C LEU A 29 5.95 -6.49 3.94
N ALA A 30 5.23 -7.31 3.16
CA ALA A 30 5.55 -7.55 1.76
C ALA A 30 5.59 -6.24 0.96
N LYS A 31 4.57 -5.38 1.10
CA LYS A 31 4.52 -4.07 0.43
C LYS A 31 5.73 -3.20 0.78
N ALA A 32 6.03 -3.03 2.07
CA ALA A 32 7.12 -2.18 2.51
C ALA A 32 8.50 -2.71 2.07
N SER A 33 8.71 -4.03 2.14
CA SER A 33 9.96 -4.66 1.69
C SER A 33 10.14 -4.52 0.17
N ALA A 34 9.09 -4.78 -0.61
CA ALA A 34 9.11 -4.64 -2.06
C ALA A 34 9.26 -3.18 -2.51
N ALA A 35 8.59 -2.23 -1.84
CA ALA A 35 8.73 -0.81 -2.15
C ALA A 35 10.16 -0.31 -1.92
N ARG A 36 10.81 -0.73 -0.82
CA ARG A 36 12.23 -0.44 -0.57
C ARG A 36 13.14 -1.08 -1.61
N ALA A 37 12.88 -2.32 -1.99
CA ALA A 37 13.64 -3.02 -3.02
C ALA A 37 13.51 -2.32 -4.39
N LEU A 38 12.30 -1.86 -4.75
CA LEU A 38 12.04 -1.08 -5.96
C LEU A 38 12.79 0.26 -5.92
N LEU A 39 12.72 0.98 -4.80
CA LEU A 39 13.42 2.25 -4.60
C LEU A 39 14.94 2.10 -4.76
N ALA A 40 15.51 0.99 -4.28
CA ALA A 40 16.95 0.73 -4.37
C ALA A 40 17.43 0.48 -5.82
N ARG A 41 16.55 0.01 -6.70
CA ARG A 41 16.87 -0.27 -8.12
C ARG A 41 16.29 0.74 -9.11
N ARG A 42 15.64 1.80 -8.63
CA ARG A 42 14.87 2.76 -9.45
C ARG A 42 15.67 3.34 -10.62
N ASP A 43 16.97 3.57 -10.42
CA ASP A 43 17.84 4.22 -11.41
C ASP A 43 18.18 3.27 -12.58
N ALA A 44 17.96 1.95 -12.41
CA ALA A 44 18.12 0.94 -13.44
C ALA A 44 16.80 0.59 -14.16
N LEU A 45 15.69 1.24 -13.79
CA LEU A 45 14.37 0.99 -14.36
C LEU A 45 13.97 2.13 -15.30
N ALA A 46 13.24 1.78 -16.36
CA ALA A 46 12.65 2.78 -17.24
C ALA A 46 11.53 3.52 -16.50
N LEU A 47 11.43 4.83 -16.70
CA LEU A 47 10.35 5.67 -16.19
C LEU A 47 9.57 6.24 -17.38
N ASP A 48 8.41 5.67 -17.67
CA ASP A 48 7.51 6.21 -18.69
C ASP A 48 6.43 7.05 -18.02
N THR A 49 6.53 8.38 -18.11
CA THR A 49 5.54 9.30 -17.53
C THR A 49 4.25 9.42 -18.34
N THR A 50 4.21 8.89 -19.55
CA THR A 50 3.08 8.98 -20.49
C THR A 50 2.19 7.76 -20.45
N ALA A 51 2.70 6.62 -19.97
CA ALA A 51 1.93 5.40 -19.80
C ALA A 51 0.67 5.63 -18.96
N MET A 52 -0.48 5.21 -19.49
CA MET A 52 -1.75 5.15 -18.77
C MET A 52 -1.90 3.77 -18.12
N LEU A 53 -1.69 3.70 -16.81
CA LEU A 53 -1.78 2.46 -16.06
C LEU A 53 -3.18 2.33 -15.43
N GLN A 54 -3.75 1.14 -15.50
CA GLN A 54 -5.05 0.82 -14.91
C GLN A 54 -4.88 -0.20 -13.78
N PRO A 55 -5.34 0.09 -12.55
CA PRO A 55 -5.29 -0.89 -11.49
C PRO A 55 -6.27 -2.02 -11.73
N ALA A 56 -5.85 -3.26 -11.46
CA ALA A 56 -6.75 -4.42 -11.50
C ALA A 56 -7.76 -4.48 -10.33
N GLY A 57 -7.62 -3.61 -9.32
CA GLY A 57 -8.45 -3.62 -8.11
C GLY A 57 -8.35 -2.32 -7.31
N PRO A 58 -9.05 -2.22 -6.16
CA PRO A 58 -9.07 -1.02 -5.35
C PRO A 58 -7.67 -0.70 -4.80
N LEU A 59 -7.29 0.57 -4.87
CA LEU A 59 -6.03 1.07 -4.34
C LEU A 59 -6.21 1.84 -3.02
N PRO A 60 -5.21 1.78 -2.11
CA PRO A 60 -4.16 0.76 -2.07
C PRO A 60 -4.74 -0.61 -1.70
N GLY A 61 -4.01 -1.69 -2.00
CA GLY A 61 -4.28 -3.02 -1.45
C GLY A 61 -4.34 -2.97 0.07
N ARG A 62 -5.33 -3.64 0.65
CA ARG A 62 -5.63 -3.63 2.10
C ARG A 62 -5.79 -5.07 2.57
N PRO A 63 -5.17 -5.43 3.70
CA PRO A 63 -5.44 -6.74 4.29
C PRO A 63 -6.88 -6.79 4.79
N ALA A 64 -7.40 -8.02 4.88
CA ALA A 64 -8.77 -8.26 5.32
C ALA A 64 -9.04 -7.79 6.77
N ARG A 65 -7.99 -7.60 7.57
CA ARG A 65 -8.05 -7.11 8.94
C ARG A 65 -6.95 -6.09 9.21
N PRO A 66 -7.18 -5.12 10.11
CA PRO A 66 -8.45 -4.82 10.80
C PRO A 66 -9.54 -4.32 9.84
N LEU A 67 -10.81 -4.52 10.20
CA LEU A 67 -11.93 -3.97 9.44
C LEU A 67 -11.93 -2.44 9.54
N LEU A 68 -12.22 -1.77 8.42
CA LEU A 68 -12.39 -0.32 8.40
C LEU A 68 -13.76 0.03 9.01
N LEU A 69 -13.76 0.58 10.23
CA LEU A 69 -14.98 1.02 10.90
C LEU A 69 -15.21 2.53 10.67
N PRO A 70 -16.47 2.97 10.49
CA PRO A 70 -16.82 4.40 10.52
C PRO A 70 -16.37 5.04 11.84
N ALA A 71 -15.95 6.32 11.81
CA ALA A 71 -15.44 7.04 12.98
C ALA A 71 -16.37 6.98 14.20
N LEU A 72 -17.69 7.01 13.97
CA LEU A 72 -18.73 6.93 15.01
C LEU A 72 -18.84 5.57 15.69
N ARG A 73 -18.28 4.50 15.09
CA ARG A 73 -18.27 3.14 15.63
C ARG A 73 -16.95 2.77 16.31
N VAL A 74 -16.01 3.71 16.41
CA VAL A 74 -14.75 3.50 17.13
C VAL A 74 -15.01 3.64 18.64
N PRO A 75 -14.77 2.60 19.47
CA PRO A 75 -15.02 2.67 20.90
C PRO A 75 -14.15 3.74 21.58
N GLN A 76 -14.69 4.39 22.61
CA GLN A 76 -13.94 5.37 23.40
C GLN A 76 -12.79 4.69 24.14
N ARG A 77 -11.61 5.33 24.07
CA ARG A 77 -10.37 4.84 24.68
C ARG A 77 -10.20 5.52 26.04
N SER A 78 -10.49 4.81 27.13
CA SER A 78 -10.18 5.28 28.49
C SER A 78 -8.77 4.81 28.88
N MET A 79 -7.98 5.64 29.55
CA MET A 79 -6.67 5.22 30.10
C MET A 79 -6.76 4.76 31.57
N ALA A 80 -7.96 4.78 32.15
CA ALA A 80 -8.18 4.57 33.58
C ALA A 80 -7.97 3.11 34.02
N SER A 81 -7.98 2.14 33.10
CA SER A 81 -7.78 0.72 33.39
C SER A 81 -6.66 0.09 32.56
N PRO A 82 -6.08 -1.04 32.99
CA PRO A 82 -5.15 -1.83 32.18
C PRO A 82 -5.70 -2.18 30.78
N GLU A 83 -6.97 -2.55 30.69
CA GLU A 83 -7.66 -2.90 29.44
C GLU A 83 -7.82 -1.68 28.52
N GLY A 84 -8.08 -0.53 29.11
CA GLY A 84 -8.13 0.75 28.43
C GLY A 84 -6.78 1.15 27.81
N ARG A 85 -5.68 0.92 28.55
CA ARG A 85 -4.30 1.12 28.04
C ARG A 85 -3.95 0.14 26.91
N ALA A 86 -4.35 -1.13 27.01
CA ALA A 86 -4.16 -2.11 25.94
C ALA A 86 -4.92 -1.71 24.66
N SER A 87 -6.15 -1.21 24.80
CA SER A 87 -6.96 -0.69 23.69
C SER A 87 -6.33 0.54 23.03
N LEU A 88 -5.69 1.41 23.80
CA LEU A 88 -4.94 2.56 23.29
C LEU A 88 -3.70 2.11 22.49
N LEU A 89 -2.90 1.20 23.04
CA LEU A 89 -1.72 0.65 22.34
C LEU A 89 -2.12 -0.03 21.02
N HIS A 90 -3.22 -0.79 21.03
CA HIS A 90 -3.79 -1.40 19.83
C HIS A 90 -4.22 -0.35 18.79
N ALA A 91 -4.85 0.74 19.23
CA ALA A 91 -5.24 1.83 18.36
C ALA A 91 -4.04 2.60 17.77
N ILE A 92 -2.97 2.81 18.55
CA ILE A 92 -1.72 3.41 18.06
C ILE A 92 -1.12 2.50 16.98
N ALA A 93 -1.05 1.19 17.22
CA ALA A 93 -0.58 0.24 16.21
C ALA A 93 -1.41 0.33 14.90
N HIS A 94 -2.73 0.53 14.99
CA HIS A 94 -3.59 0.75 13.81
C HIS A 94 -3.39 2.11 13.13
N ILE A 95 -3.03 3.15 13.87
CA ILE A 95 -2.69 4.47 13.31
C ILE A 95 -1.38 4.35 12.52
N GLU A 96 -0.36 3.75 13.12
CA GLU A 96 0.94 3.48 12.46
C GLU A 96 0.77 2.58 11.23
N PHE A 97 -0.06 1.54 11.35
CA PHE A 97 -0.41 0.69 10.23
C PHE A 97 -1.12 1.45 9.10
N ASN A 98 -2.05 2.35 9.43
CA ASN A 98 -2.69 3.20 8.44
C ASN A 98 -1.72 4.21 7.83
N ALA A 99 -0.70 4.65 8.57
CA ALA A 99 0.33 5.57 8.09
C ALA A 99 1.19 4.97 6.97
N ILE A 100 1.32 3.63 6.90
CA ILE A 100 1.94 2.92 5.77
C ILE A 100 1.24 3.24 4.43
N LYS A 101 -0.02 3.71 4.42
CA LYS A 101 -0.68 4.17 3.20
C LYS A 101 -0.08 5.44 2.59
N TYR A 102 0.66 6.24 3.38
CA TYR A 102 1.17 7.57 2.97
C TYR A 102 2.66 7.57 2.62
N VAL A 103 3.32 6.42 2.70
CA VAL A 103 4.72 6.20 2.28
C VAL A 103 4.72 5.37 1.01
#